data_AF-T0MBA5-F1
#
_entry.id   AF-T0MBA5-F1
#
_cell.length_a   1.000
_cell.length_b   1.000
_cell.length_c   1.000
_cell.angle_alpha   90.00
_cell.angle_beta   90.00
_cell.angle_gamma   90.00
#
_symmetry.space_group_name_H-M   'P 1'
#
loop_
_entity.id
_entity.type
_entity.pdbx_description
1 polymer ?
#
loop_
_entity_poly.entity_id
_entity_poly.type
_entity_poly.pdbx_seq_one_letter_code
_entity_poly.pdbx_strand_id
1 'polypeptide(L)'
;MNNYKFSNDQYDDIKVMTHYNEAKINFPVTYKYNKSYINKIRIPSYCDRIIYKLDLPCKIIEYNSLHVFTNSDHKPVFLDTEVDFLKGNNELKTDILSEISTFLFENWFISLIFIIILFFVLKKLCF
;
A
#
# COMPACT_ATOMS: atom_id res chain seq x y z
N MET A 1 -11.12 32.24 7.94
CA MET A 1 -9.96 31.65 7.22
C MET A 1 -10.22 31.82 5.74
N ASN A 2 -9.28 32.42 4.99
CA ASN A 2 -9.40 32.51 3.54
C ASN A 2 -9.26 31.10 2.96
N ASN A 3 -10.37 30.54 2.49
CA ASN A 3 -10.39 29.26 1.80
C ASN A 3 -9.79 29.46 0.41
N TYR A 4 -8.46 29.35 0.30
CA TYR A 4 -7.82 29.24 -1.01
C TYR A 4 -8.38 27.98 -1.68
N LYS A 5 -9.25 28.18 -2.67
CA LYS A 5 -9.92 27.12 -3.38
C LYS A 5 -8.89 26.43 -4.27
N PHE A 6 -8.77 25.12 -4.14
CA PHE A 6 -7.97 24.27 -5.02
C PHE A 6 -8.60 24.34 -6.43
N SER A 7 -8.30 25.40 -7.19
CA SER A 7 -8.99 25.64 -8.46
C SER A 7 -8.34 24.91 -9.62
N ASN A 8 -7.07 24.48 -9.48
CA ASN A 8 -6.32 23.71 -10.47
C ASN A 8 -5.27 22.84 -9.75
N ASP A 9 -5.61 21.60 -9.43
CA ASP A 9 -4.62 20.63 -8.95
C ASP A 9 -3.84 20.06 -10.14
N GLN A 10 -2.56 20.38 -10.25
CA GLN A 10 -1.69 19.87 -11.31
C GLN A 10 -1.47 18.35 -11.24
N TYR A 11 -1.80 17.71 -10.11
CA TYR A 11 -1.60 16.28 -9.89
C TYR A 11 -2.86 15.43 -10.09
N ASP A 12 -4.01 16.02 -10.43
CA ASP A 12 -5.25 15.25 -10.59
C ASP A 12 -5.09 14.14 -11.64
N ASP A 13 -4.55 14.45 -12.82
CA ASP A 13 -4.33 13.46 -13.88
C ASP A 13 -3.36 12.35 -13.44
N ILE A 14 -2.30 12.72 -12.71
CA ILE A 14 -1.28 11.78 -12.24
C ILE A 14 -1.86 10.83 -11.19
N LYS A 15 -2.68 11.34 -10.26
CA LYS A 15 -3.33 10.50 -9.23
C LYS A 15 -4.25 9.47 -9.88
N VAL A 16 -5.06 9.89 -10.85
CA VAL A 16 -5.97 9.01 -11.59
C VAL A 16 -5.19 7.94 -12.36
N MET A 17 -4.13 8.32 -13.06
CA MET A 17 -3.33 7.38 -13.88
C MET A 17 -2.52 6.37 -13.03
N THR A 18 -2.05 6.78 -11.85
CA THR A 18 -1.14 5.97 -11.03
C THR A 18 -1.85 5.15 -9.95
N HIS A 19 -3.16 5.37 -9.76
CA HIS A 19 -3.96 4.82 -8.67
C HIS A 19 -3.43 5.18 -7.28
N TYR A 20 -2.75 6.32 -7.15
CA TYR A 20 -2.42 6.89 -5.85
C TYR A 20 -3.62 7.65 -5.30
N ASN A 21 -3.86 7.49 -4.01
CA ASN A 21 -4.86 8.21 -3.27
C ASN A 21 -4.22 9.38 -2.52
N GLU A 22 -5.05 10.37 -2.21
CA GLU A 22 -4.71 11.46 -1.30
C GLU A 22 -5.90 11.69 -0.39
N ALA A 23 -5.63 11.88 0.90
CA ALA A 23 -6.67 12.27 1.84
C ALA A 23 -7.18 13.68 1.53
N LYS A 24 -8.42 13.98 1.93
CA LYS A 24 -9.01 15.31 1.70
C LYS A 24 -8.24 16.38 2.47
N ILE A 25 -7.73 17.38 1.75
CA ILE A 25 -7.07 18.55 2.36
C ILE A 25 -8.13 19.46 2.99
N ASN A 26 -8.11 19.56 4.33
CA ASN A 26 -8.98 20.46 5.10
C ASN A 26 -8.17 21.50 5.92
N PHE A 27 -6.87 21.59 5.68
CA PHE A 27 -5.95 22.51 6.36
C PHE A 27 -5.59 23.71 5.46
N PRO A 28 -5.06 24.81 6.01
CA PRO A 28 -4.65 25.97 5.22
C PRO A 28 -3.45 25.68 4.31
N VAL A 29 -3.25 26.50 3.29
CA VAL A 29 -2.04 26.50 2.45
C VAL A 29 -0.77 26.43 3.28
N THR A 30 0.19 25.63 2.85
CA THR A 30 1.44 25.36 3.59
C THR A 30 2.59 26.23 3.12
N TYR A 31 2.46 26.82 1.93
CA TYR A 31 3.43 27.73 1.30
C TYR A 31 2.72 28.97 0.75
N LYS A 32 3.32 30.16 0.65
CA LYS A 32 4.60 30.62 1.19
C LYS A 32 4.39 31.47 2.43
N TYR A 33 5.15 31.24 3.50
CA TYR A 33 5.07 32.03 4.73
C TYR A 33 6.31 32.91 4.94
N ASN A 34 6.10 34.04 5.63
CA ASN A 34 7.14 34.76 6.34
C ASN A 34 6.81 34.65 7.83
N LYS A 35 7.52 33.76 8.54
CA LYS A 35 7.20 33.36 9.92
C LYS A 35 5.78 32.81 10.05
N SER A 36 4.90 33.52 10.75
CA SER A 36 3.51 33.13 10.99
C SER A 36 2.53 33.64 9.92
N TYR A 37 2.98 34.52 9.02
CA TYR A 37 2.11 35.22 8.08
C TYR A 37 2.30 34.73 6.65
N ILE A 38 1.21 34.63 5.89
CA ILE A 38 1.28 34.29 4.47
C ILE A 38 1.97 35.43 3.71
N ASN A 39 3.02 35.08 2.96
CA ASN A 39 3.72 36.01 2.09
C ASN A 39 2.91 36.21 0.80
N LYS A 40 2.28 37.38 0.67
CA LYS A 40 1.42 37.74 -0.46
C LYS A 40 2.15 37.99 -1.79
N ILE A 41 3.50 38.03 -1.77
CA ILE A 41 4.31 38.22 -2.99
C ILE A 41 4.25 36.97 -3.87
N ARG A 42 4.10 35.79 -3.26
CA ARG A 42 3.92 34.52 -3.97
C ARG A 42 2.49 34.05 -3.80
N ILE A 43 1.96 33.37 -4.82
CA ILE A 43 0.65 32.72 -4.74
C ILE A 43 0.72 31.64 -3.64
N PRO A 44 -0.17 31.66 -2.65
CA PRO A 44 -0.19 30.62 -1.63
C PRO A 44 -0.65 29.29 -2.22
N SER A 45 0.04 28.21 -1.87
CA SER A 45 -0.07 26.90 -2.50
C SER A 45 0.08 25.76 -1.50
N TYR A 46 -0.44 24.59 -1.86
CA TYR A 46 -0.25 23.32 -1.15
C TYR A 46 0.92 22.55 -1.77
N CYS A 47 2.15 23.02 -1.51
CA CYS A 47 3.36 22.40 -2.05
C CYS A 47 3.73 21.09 -1.33
N ASP A 48 3.29 20.97 -0.08
CA ASP A 48 3.62 19.86 0.80
C ASP A 48 2.41 18.92 0.86
N ARG A 49 2.56 17.68 0.36
CA ARG A 49 1.46 16.73 0.16
C ARG A 49 1.91 15.31 0.43
N ILE A 50 0.99 14.47 0.89
CA ILE A 50 1.24 13.06 1.13
C ILE A 50 0.25 12.25 0.31
N ILE A 51 0.76 11.57 -0.71
CA ILE A 51 0.02 10.61 -1.53
C ILE A 51 0.40 9.19 -1.11
N TYR A 52 -0.54 8.26 -1.20
CA TYR A 52 -0.32 6.89 -0.79
C TYR A 52 -1.01 5.91 -1.74
N LYS A 53 -0.43 4.73 -1.87
CA LYS A 53 -1.01 3.60 -2.57
C LYS A 53 -0.97 2.40 -1.63
N LEU A 54 -2.15 1.88 -1.32
CA LEU A 54 -2.31 0.77 -0.38
C LEU A 54 -3.23 -0.26 -1.03
N ASP A 55 -2.77 -1.50 -1.05
CA ASP A 55 -3.55 -2.64 -1.54
C ASP A 55 -4.51 -3.18 -0.46
N LEU A 56 -4.29 -2.78 0.80
CA LEU A 56 -5.09 -3.14 1.96
C LEU A 56 -6.01 -1.99 2.37
N PRO A 57 -7.15 -2.29 3.04
CA PRO A 57 -7.98 -1.27 3.67
C PRO A 57 -7.13 -0.39 4.60
N CYS A 58 -7.27 0.92 4.42
CA CYS A 58 -6.58 1.92 5.21
C CYS A 58 -7.59 2.95 5.66
N LYS A 59 -7.59 3.23 6.96
CA LYS A 59 -8.43 4.25 7.56
C LYS A 59 -7.58 5.48 7.82
N ILE A 60 -7.96 6.59 7.21
CA ILE A 60 -7.34 7.88 7.45
C ILE A 60 -7.86 8.44 8.77
N ILE A 61 -6.96 8.63 9.73
CA ILE A 61 -7.26 9.23 11.04
C ILE A 61 -7.22 10.75 10.89
N GLU A 62 -6.13 11.28 10.37
CA GLU A 62 -5.94 12.72 10.21
C GLU A 62 -5.02 13.06 9.03
N TYR A 63 -5.34 14.12 8.29
CA TYR A 63 -4.45 14.71 7.29
C TYR A 63 -4.44 16.22 7.50
N ASN A 64 -3.33 16.76 8.01
CA ASN A 64 -3.29 18.13 8.53
C ASN A 64 -1.89 18.75 8.44
N SER A 65 -1.80 20.05 8.75
CA SER A 65 -0.56 20.81 8.79
C SER A 65 -0.34 21.47 10.16
N LEU A 66 0.92 21.59 10.57
CA LEU A 66 1.31 22.15 11.87
C LEU A 66 1.74 23.61 11.74
N HIS A 67 0.77 24.53 11.88
CA HIS A 67 1.00 25.98 11.76
C HIS A 67 1.69 26.62 12.97
N VAL A 68 1.86 25.87 14.07
CA VAL A 68 2.62 26.30 15.25
C VAL A 68 4.10 26.53 14.93
N PHE A 69 4.65 25.82 13.93
CA PHE A 69 6.04 25.99 13.50
C PHE A 69 6.18 27.16 12.52
N THR A 70 7.10 28.07 12.84
CA THR A 70 7.27 29.35 12.11
C THR A 70 8.68 29.56 11.60
N ASN A 71 9.56 28.56 11.73
CA ASN A 71 10.98 28.67 11.40
C ASN A 71 11.27 28.44 9.90
N SER A 72 10.28 27.94 9.15
CA SER A 72 10.34 27.73 7.70
C SER A 72 9.26 28.56 7.01
N ASP A 73 9.46 28.84 5.73
CA ASP A 73 8.44 29.38 4.83
C ASP A 73 7.41 28.32 4.39
N HIS A 74 7.63 27.07 4.79
CA HIS A 74 6.69 25.95 4.69
C HIS A 74 6.09 25.57 6.06
N LYS A 75 4.88 24.98 6.03
CA LYS A 75 4.24 24.36 7.20
C LYS A 75 4.32 22.85 7.09
N PRO A 76 4.87 22.14 8.11
CA PRO A 76 4.94 20.69 8.08
C PRO A 76 3.56 20.07 7.88
N VAL A 77 3.49 19.04 7.03
CA VAL A 77 2.27 18.27 6.74
C VAL A 77 2.47 16.86 7.25
N PHE A 78 1.42 16.28 7.83
CA PHE A 78 1.42 14.90 8.30
C PHE A 78 0.13 14.19 7.89
N LEU A 79 0.23 12.87 7.76
CA LEU A 79 -0.88 11.96 7.49
C LEU A 79 -0.80 10.84 8.53
N ASP A 80 -1.83 10.76 9.37
CA ASP A 80 -2.01 9.71 10.36
C ASP A 80 -3.02 8.68 9.85
N THR A 81 -2.64 7.41 9.87
CA THR A 81 -3.42 6.31 9.29
C THR A 81 -3.35 5.05 10.12
N GLU A 82 -4.44 4.30 10.08
CA GLU A 82 -4.53 2.95 10.61
C GLU A 82 -4.57 1.98 9.41
N VAL A 83 -3.62 1.04 9.40
CA VAL A 83 -3.50 0.04 8.33
C VAL A 83 -3.71 -1.34 8.94
N ASP A 84 -4.68 -2.06 8.41
CA ASP A 84 -4.91 -3.45 8.81
C ASP A 84 -3.82 -4.33 8.21
N PHE A 85 -2.92 -4.82 9.05
CA PHE A 85 -1.99 -5.85 8.64
C PHE A 85 -2.72 -7.19 8.65
N LEU A 86 -2.98 -7.73 7.46
CA LEU A 86 -3.27 -9.16 7.36
C LEU A 86 -2.00 -9.88 7.80
N LYS A 87 -2.06 -10.51 8.98
CA LYS A 87 -1.04 -11.46 9.40
C LYS A 87 -1.06 -12.59 8.39
N GLY A 88 -0.18 -12.52 7.40
CA GLY A 88 -0.16 -13.49 6.31
C GLY A 88 0.05 -14.87 6.92
N ASN A 89 -0.86 -15.81 6.62
CA ASN A 89 -0.64 -17.25 6.86
C ASN A 89 0.51 -17.81 5.99
N ASN A 90 1.41 -16.94 5.49
CA ASN A 90 2.49 -17.28 4.58
C ASN A 90 3.47 -18.24 5.25
N GLU A 91 3.75 -18.07 6.55
CA GLU A 91 4.56 -19.02 7.33
C GLU A 91 3.90 -20.41 7.34
N LEU A 92 2.62 -20.49 7.69
CA LEU A 92 1.88 -21.76 7.72
C LEU A 92 1.80 -22.43 6.33
N LYS A 93 1.67 -21.64 5.27
CA LYS A 93 1.57 -22.13 3.90
C LYS A 93 2.93 -22.60 3.36
N THR A 94 4.03 -21.92 3.72
CA THR A 94 5.38 -22.37 3.38
C THR A 94 5.74 -23.66 4.11
N ASP A 95 5.34 -23.80 5.37
CA ASP A 95 5.64 -24.99 6.17
C ASP A 95 4.92 -26.22 5.62
N ILE A 96 3.62 -26.12 5.34
CA ILE A 96 2.84 -27.22 4.74
C ILE A 96 3.38 -27.61 3.37
N LEU A 97 3.74 -26.64 2.52
CA LEU A 97 4.31 -26.93 1.21
C LEU A 97 5.67 -27.64 1.32
N SER A 98 6.49 -27.26 2.30
CA SER A 98 7.77 -27.91 2.56
C SER A 98 7.58 -29.34 3.07
N GLU A 99 6.62 -29.59 3.97
CA GLU A 99 6.28 -30.91 4.48
C GLU A 99 5.78 -31.84 3.36
N ILE A 100 4.86 -31.35 2.52
CA ILE A 100 4.36 -32.12 1.37
C ILE A 100 5.50 -32.43 0.40
N SER A 101 6.38 -31.46 0.12
CA SER A 101 7.52 -31.66 -0.78
C SER A 101 8.48 -32.73 -0.24
N THR A 102 8.83 -32.67 1.05
CA THR A 102 9.72 -33.65 1.69
C THR A 102 9.08 -35.04 1.68
N PHE A 103 7.79 -35.13 2.03
CA PHE A 103 7.06 -36.39 2.00
C PHE A 103 7.05 -37.03 0.60
N LEU A 104 6.80 -36.24 -0.45
CA LEU A 104 6.82 -36.74 -1.83
C LEU A 104 8.21 -37.16 -2.29
N PHE A 105 9.26 -36.45 -1.87
CA PHE A 105 10.64 -36.80 -2.18
C PHE A 105 11.07 -38.10 -1.52
N GLU A 106 10.81 -38.25 -0.21
CA GLU A 106 11.14 -39.45 0.56
C GLU A 106 10.38 -40.69 0.06
N ASN A 107 9.13 -40.52 -0.40
CA ASN A 107 8.27 -41.60 -0.86
C ASN A 107 8.20 -41.74 -2.38
N TRP A 108 9.13 -41.12 -3.13
CA TRP A 108 9.13 -41.21 -4.59
C TRP A 108 9.27 -42.67 -5.07
N PHE A 109 10.10 -43.48 -4.41
CA PHE A 109 10.26 -44.89 -4.76
C PHE A 109 8.94 -45.69 -4.60
N ILE A 110 8.17 -45.42 -3.55
CA ILE A 110 6.86 -46.05 -3.31
C ILE A 110 5.86 -45.60 -4.37
N SER A 111 5.88 -44.32 -4.74
CA SER A 111 5.04 -43.78 -5.82
C SER A 111 5.36 -44.42 -7.17
N LEU A 112 6.65 -44.71 -7.44
CA LEU A 112 7.10 -45.40 -8.65
C LEU A 112 6.62 -46.86 -8.66
N ILE A 113 6.73 -47.56 -7.53
CA ILE A 113 6.22 -48.93 -7.36
C ILE A 113 4.71 -48.96 -7.59
N PHE A 114 3.96 -48.00 -7.05
CA PHE A 114 2.51 -47.92 -7.22
C PHE A 114 2.11 -47.73 -8.68
N ILE A 115 2.82 -46.88 -9.43
CA ILE A 115 2.62 -46.66 -10.87
C ILE A 115 2.91 -47.95 -11.65
N ILE A 116 4.00 -48.65 -11.31
CA ILE A 116 4.36 -49.93 -11.94
C ILE A 116 3.28 -50.98 -11.68
N ILE A 117 2.83 -51.13 -10.43
CA ILE A 117 1.75 -52.06 -10.06
C ILE A 117 0.46 -51.70 -10.80
N LEU A 118 0.08 -50.43 -10.84
CA LEU A 118 -1.11 -49.96 -11.54
C LEU A 118 -1.04 -50.28 -13.04
N PHE A 119 0.12 -50.08 -13.67
CA PHE A 119 0.35 -50.44 -15.06
C PHE A 119 0.17 -51.94 -15.32
N PHE A 120 0.67 -52.80 -14.41
CA PHE A 120 0.48 -54.25 -14.52
C PHE A 120 -0.98 -54.69 -14.27
N VAL A 121 -1.68 -54.06 -13.34
CA VAL A 121 -3.11 -54.33 -13.08
C VAL A 121 -3.96 -53.91 -14.29
N LEU A 122 -3.70 -52.74 -14.86
CA LEU A 122 -4.40 -52.26 -16.06
C LEU A 122 -4.11 -53.14 -17.28
N LYS A 123 -2.86 -53.60 -17.47
CA LYS A 123 -2.52 -54.57 -18.51
C LYS A 123 -3.28 -55.90 -18.36
N LYS A 124 -3.58 -56.33 -17.13
CA LYS A 124 -4.33 -57.57 -16.85
C LYS A 124 -5.84 -57.43 -17.07
N LEU A 125 -6.37 -56.20 -17.11
CA LEU A 125 -7.79 -55.91 -17.35
C LEU A 125 -8.13 -55.73 -18.84
N CYS A 126 -7.12 -55.52 -19.70
CA CYS A 126 -7.28 -55.34 -21.14
C CYS A 126 -7.03 -56.61 -21.98
N PHE A 127 -6.85 -57.78 -21.34
CA PHE A 127 -6.77 -59.11 -21.96
C PHE A 127 -7.77 -60.05 -21.28
#